data_AF-A0A7C7NYE1-F1
#
_entry.id   AF-A0A7C7NYE1-F1
#
_cell.length_a   1.000
_cell.length_b   1.000
_cell.length_c   1.000
_cell.angle_alpha   90.00
_cell.angle_beta   90.00
_cell.angle_gamma   90.00
#
_symmetry.space_group_name_H-M   'P 1'
#
loop_
_entity.id
_entity.type
_entity.pdbx_description
1 polymer ?
#
loop_
_entity_poly.entity_id
_entity_poly.type
_entity_poly.pdbx_seq_one_letter_code
_entity_poly.pdbx_strand_id
1 'polypeptide(L)'
;MKFSKRLIKGKLIKRYKRFFADINIKNEIITAHCPNTGSMMGLLDQNNVVWISKNNDPKRKLKYTLEIIKAKDNLVGVNTHLANKIVYEG
;
A
#
# COMPACT_ATOMS: atom_id res chain seq x y z
N MET A 1 7.76 -14.89 3.69
CA MET A 1 7.57 -13.60 4.39
C MET A 1 6.22 -13.50 5.12
N LYS A 2 6.26 -13.16 6.41
CA LYS A 2 5.09 -12.74 7.20
C LYS A 2 5.21 -11.24 7.50
N PHE A 3 4.13 -10.47 7.36
CA PHE A 3 4.14 -9.07 7.80
C PHE A 3 4.23 -9.04 9.34
N SER A 4 5.30 -8.45 9.87
CA SER A 4 5.51 -8.32 11.32
C SER A 4 4.50 -7.37 11.98
N LYS A 5 3.90 -6.47 11.20
CA LYS A 5 2.85 -5.55 11.64
C LYS A 5 1.54 -5.92 10.99
N ARG A 6 0.45 -5.84 11.77
CA ARG A 6 -0.91 -6.04 11.26
C ARG A 6 -1.21 -5.01 10.19
N LEU A 7 -1.64 -5.48 9.03
CA LEU A 7 -2.08 -4.62 7.94
C LEU A 7 -3.45 -4.01 8.25
N ILE A 8 -3.61 -2.74 7.91
CA ILE A 8 -4.86 -1.99 8.06
C ILE A 8 -5.56 -1.99 6.71
N LYS A 9 -6.82 -2.44 6.69
CA LYS A 9 -7.66 -2.48 5.49
C LYS A 9 -8.31 -1.12 5.25
N GLY A 10 -8.32 -0.66 4.01
CA GLY A 10 -8.97 0.60 3.58
C GLY A 10 -9.47 0.54 2.15
N LYS A 11 -9.91 1.69 1.65
CA LYS A 11 -10.41 1.89 0.28
C LYS A 11 -9.57 2.95 -0.43
N LEU A 12 -9.00 2.60 -1.58
CA LEU A 12 -8.23 3.54 -2.40
C LEU A 12 -9.14 4.68 -2.88
N ILE A 13 -8.71 5.92 -2.67
CA ILE A 13 -9.37 7.09 -3.28
C ILE A 13 -8.65 7.42 -4.58
N LYS A 14 -7.34 7.65 -4.49
CA LYS A 14 -6.47 7.96 -5.64
C LYS A 14 -5.00 7.76 -5.31
N ARG A 15 -4.19 7.55 -6.34
CA ARG A 15 -2.73 7.66 -6.28
C ARG A 15 -2.30 8.86 -7.12
N TYR A 16 -1.34 9.64 -6.63
CA TYR A 16 -0.87 10.84 -7.30
C TYR A 16 0.61 11.11 -7.01
N LYS A 17 1.26 11.88 -7.90
CA LYS A 17 2.71 12.15 -7.91
C LYS A 17 3.57 10.90 -7.65
N ARG A 18 3.09 9.74 -8.13
CA ARG A 18 3.65 8.38 -8.02
C ARG A 18 3.77 7.80 -6.60
N PHE A 19 4.09 8.60 -5.60
CA PHE A 19 4.45 8.14 -4.26
C PHE A 19 3.40 8.40 -3.19
N PHE A 20 2.29 9.05 -3.52
CA PHE A 20 1.20 9.31 -2.57
C PHE A 20 -0.05 8.56 -2.97
N ALA A 21 -0.71 7.96 -2.00
CA ALA A 21 -2.02 7.34 -2.16
C ALA A 21 -2.94 7.79 -1.03
N ASP A 22 -4.07 8.38 -1.38
CA ASP A 22 -5.12 8.71 -0.42
C ASP A 22 -6.04 7.49 -0.25
N ILE A 23 -6.31 7.15 1.00
CA ILE A 23 -7.03 5.93 1.38
C ILE A 23 -8.05 6.29 2.45
N ASN A 24 -9.30 5.86 2.25
CA ASN A 24 -10.34 5.96 3.26
C ASN A 24 -10.28 4.76 4.21
N ILE A 25 -10.21 5.04 5.52
CA ILE A 25 -10.24 4.06 6.60
C ILE A 25 -11.27 4.54 7.61
N LYS A 26 -12.39 3.81 7.76
CA LYS A 26 -13.45 4.15 8.72
C LYS A 26 -13.92 5.61 8.62
N ASN A 27 -14.07 6.11 7.40
CA ASN A 27 -14.46 7.50 7.08
C ASN A 27 -13.38 8.57 7.34
N GLU A 28 -12.14 8.16 7.65
CA GLU A 28 -10.99 9.07 7.69
C GLU A 28 -10.13 8.91 6.44
N ILE A 29 -9.72 10.03 5.85
CA ILE A 29 -8.80 10.04 4.71
C ILE A 29 -7.37 10.16 5.23
N ILE A 30 -6.53 9.19 4.91
CA ILE A 30 -5.10 9.21 5.20
C ILE A 30 -4.29 9.17 3.91
N THR A 31 -3.13 9.82 3.92
CA THR A 31 -2.15 9.70 2.83
C THR A 31 -1.09 8.68 3.21
N ALA A 32 -0.95 7.64 2.39
CA ALA A 32 0.08 6.62 2.48
C ALA A 32 1.17 6.82 1.43
N HIS A 33 2.38 6.41 1.77
CA HIS A 33 3.45 6.25 0.78
C HIS A 33 3.14 5.08 -0.14
N CYS A 34 3.29 5.27 -1.45
CA CYS A 34 3.24 4.23 -2.46
C CYS A 34 4.66 3.83 -2.88
N PRO A 35 5.21 2.70 -2.39
CA PRO A 35 6.56 2.22 -2.68
C PRO A 35 6.64 1.50 -4.03
N ASN A 36 6.07 2.13 -5.07
CA ASN A 36 6.07 1.64 -6.43
C ASN A 36 6.12 2.84 -7.37
N THR A 37 7.13 2.93 -8.23
CA THR A 37 7.31 4.03 -9.18
C THR A 37 6.63 3.78 -10.52
N GLY A 38 6.22 2.55 -10.80
CA GLY A 38 5.60 2.13 -12.06
C GLY A 38 4.20 2.69 -12.26
N SER A 39 3.63 2.44 -13.44
CA SER A 39 2.29 2.92 -13.82
C SER A 39 1.20 2.38 -12.89
N MET A 40 1.35 1.15 -12.39
CA MET A 40 0.32 0.40 -11.64
C MET A 40 -1.01 0.33 -12.42
N MET A 41 -0.91 0.24 -13.75
CA MET A 41 -2.06 0.13 -14.65
C MET A 41 -2.95 -1.06 -14.25
N GLY A 42 -4.27 -0.82 -14.17
CA GLY A 42 -5.25 -1.82 -13.74
C GLY A 42 -5.34 -2.07 -12.23
N LEU A 43 -4.58 -1.33 -11.39
CA LEU A 43 -4.64 -1.46 -9.93
C LEU A 43 -5.27 -0.24 -9.24
N LEU A 44 -5.33 0.91 -9.92
CA LEU A 44 -5.64 2.19 -9.29
C LEU A 44 -7.12 2.59 -9.32
N ASP A 45 -8.01 1.63 -9.56
CA ASP A 45 -9.45 1.89 -9.58
C ASP A 45 -9.92 2.38 -8.22
N GLN A 46 -10.76 3.42 -8.24
CA GLN A 46 -11.32 4.00 -7.03
C GLN A 46 -12.12 2.93 -6.25
N ASN A 47 -12.05 2.99 -4.92
CA ASN A 47 -12.66 2.04 -4.00
C ASN A 47 -12.09 0.61 -4.03
N ASN A 48 -10.98 0.38 -4.73
CA ASN A 48 -10.23 -0.86 -4.56
C ASN A 48 -9.87 -1.07 -3.09
N VAL A 49 -10.00 -2.31 -2.63
CA VAL A 49 -9.60 -2.67 -1.27
C VAL A 49 -8.08 -2.63 -1.21
N VAL A 50 -7.54 -1.94 -0.22
CA VAL A 50 -6.10 -1.83 -0.02
C VAL A 50 -5.73 -2.21 1.38
N TRP A 51 -4.47 -2.65 1.55
CA TRP A 51 -3.86 -2.89 2.83
C TRP A 51 -2.62 -2.04 2.97
N ILE A 52 -2.53 -1.37 4.12
CA ILE A 52 -1.39 -0.52 4.47
C ILE A 52 -0.73 -1.01 5.75
N SER A 53 0.57 -0.76 5.86
CA SER A 53 1.32 -0.89 7.11
C SER A 53 1.48 0.47 7.78
N LYS A 54 1.58 0.49 9.11
CA LYS A 54 1.89 1.69 9.89
C LYS A 54 3.35 1.65 10.36
N ASN A 55 4.07 2.74 10.17
CA ASN A 55 5.40 2.97 10.71
C ASN A 55 5.35 4.08 11.76
N ASN A 56 5.99 3.84 12.90
CA ASN A 56 6.04 4.75 14.04
C ASN A 56 7.36 5.52 14.12
N ASP A 57 8.27 5.35 13.14
CA ASP A 57 9.51 6.14 13.06
C ASP A 57 9.16 7.64 12.93
N PRO A 58 9.53 8.47 13.91
CA PRO A 58 9.22 9.90 13.90
C PRO A 58 9.92 10.66 12.76
N LYS A 59 11.00 10.10 12.18
CA LYS A 59 11.70 10.72 11.04
C LYS A 59 10.90 10.61 9.74
N ARG A 60 9.91 9.71 9.67
CA ARG A 60 9.08 9.54 8.47
C ARG A 60 7.99 10.59 8.40
N LYS A 61 7.98 11.34 7.29
CA LYS A 61 6.89 12.28 6.97
C LYS A 61 5.53 11.60 6.82
N LEU A 62 5.49 10.41 6.22
CA LEU A 62 4.29 9.60 6.07
C LEU A 62 4.35 8.37 6.96
N LYS A 63 3.34 8.23 7.83
CA LYS A 63 3.24 7.13 8.80
C LYS A 63 2.73 5.83 8.17
N TYR A 64 2.18 5.89 6.97
CA TYR A 64 1.56 4.74 6.31
C TYR A 64 2.27 4.37 5.02
N THR A 65 2.29 3.09 4.69
CA THR A 65 2.84 2.56 3.43
C THR A 65 1.85 1.60 2.81
N LEU A 66 1.56 1.76 1.52
CA LEU A 66 0.69 0.89 0.75
C LEU A 66 1.42 -0.41 0.42
N GLU A 67 0.90 -1.53 0.91
CA GLU A 67 1.53 -2.84 0.77
C GLU A 67 0.85 -3.69 -0.30
N ILE A 68 -0.49 -3.73 -0.29
CA ILE A 68 -1.28 -4.62 -1.14
C ILE A 68 -2.49 -3.86 -1.67
N ILE A 69 -2.83 -4.11 -2.93
CA ILE A 69 -4.11 -3.71 -3.53
C ILE A 69 -4.85 -4.98 -3.97
N LYS A 70 -6.14 -5.09 -3.64
CA LYS A 70 -7.03 -6.06 -4.28
C LYS A 70 -7.55 -5.46 -5.57
N ALA A 71 -7.15 -6.03 -6.69
CA ALA A 71 -7.68 -5.69 -8.01
C ALA A 71 -8.45 -6.90 -8.54
N LYS A 72 -9.74 -6.70 -8.82
CA LYS A 72 -10.68 -7.80 -9.09
C LYS A 72 -10.66 -8.80 -7.92
N ASP A 73 -10.33 -10.06 -8.17
CA ASP A 73 -10.23 -11.10 -7.13
C ASP A 73 -8.80 -11.40 -6.67
N ASN A 74 -7.81 -10.70 -7.22
CA ASN A 74 -6.40 -10.95 -6.92
C ASN A 74 -5.85 -9.96 -5.91
N LEU A 75 -5.00 -10.46 -5.00
CA LEU A 75 -4.18 -9.64 -4.13
C LEU A 75 -2.84 -9.37 -4.83
N VAL A 76 -2.54 -8.09 -5.05
CA VAL A 76 -1.30 -7.67 -5.70
C VAL A 76 -0.43 -6.95 -4.67
N GLY A 77 0.74 -7.51 -4.36
CA GLY A 77 1.76 -6.86 -3.55
C GLY A 77 2.39 -5.71 -4.34
N VAL A 78 2.16 -4.48 -3.90
CA VAL A 78 2.64 -3.29 -4.64
C VAL A 78 3.97 -2.77 -4.11
N ASN A 79 4.37 -3.18 -2.90
CA ASN A 79 5.68 -2.87 -2.35
C ASN A 79 6.77 -3.74 -2.98
N THR A 80 7.40 -3.20 -4.03
CA THR A 80 8.39 -3.92 -4.83
C THR A 80 9.68 -4.19 -4.07
N HIS A 81 9.96 -3.46 -2.98
CA HIS A 81 11.12 -3.72 -2.12
C HIS A 81 11.05 -5.08 -1.43
N LEU A 82 9.87 -5.71 -1.36
CA LEU A 82 9.69 -7.01 -0.72
C LEU A 82 10.03 -8.18 -1.64
N ALA A 83 10.13 -7.97 -2.96
CA ALA A 83 10.33 -9.05 -3.93
C ALA A 83 11.60 -9.87 -3.64
N ASN A 84 12.75 -9.20 -3.51
CA ASN A 84 14.03 -9.88 -3.21
C ASN A 84 14.00 -10.59 -1.85
N LYS A 85 13.32 -10.00 -0.87
CA LYS A 85 13.17 -10.60 0.46
C LYS A 85 12.33 -11.87 0.41
N ILE A 86 11.28 -11.90 -0.41
CA ILE A 86 10.46 -13.11 -0.61
C ILE A 86 11.28 -14.21 -1.26
N VAL A 87 12.10 -13.91 -2.27
CA VAL A 87 12.97 -14.91 -2.92
C VAL A 87 14.01 -15.46 -1.95
N TYR A 88 14.58 -14.62 -1.09
CA TYR A 88 15.58 -15.05 -0.10
C TYR A 88 14.99 -15.89 1.04
N GLU A 89 13.73 -15.63 1.44
CA GLU A 89 13.05 -16.35 2.53
C GLU A 89 12.22 -17.56 2.07
N GLY A 90 12.02 -17.73 0.76
CA GLY A 90 11.21 -18.78 0.15
C GLY A 90 12.04 -20.01 -0.18
#